data_AF-A0AA38YXZ1-F1
#
_entry.id   AF-A0AA38YXZ1-F1
#
_cell.length_a   1.000
_cell.length_b   1.000
_cell.length_c   1.000
_cell.angle_alpha   90.00
_cell.angle_beta   90.00
_cell.angle_gamma   90.00
#
_symmetry.space_group_name_H-M   'P 1'
#
loop_
_entity.id
_entity.type
_entity.pdbx_description
1 polymer ?
#
loop_
_entity_poly.entity_id
_entity_poly.type
_entity_poly.pdbx_seq_one_letter_code
_entity_poly.pdbx_strand_id
1 'polypeptide(L)'
;MLDRTPCFTDPEPPLTKMSNFCPPTVPFWANMRGDLLVFPLQECTPREIAEVVVARVCSLMHQQDILLERLKVAEGMRAFISHRMSGAEELRATAERVEVLRKMEEEKEALRIEVERLRKESEKAERLRKEKESVEGKLEESEQENAYLKKEIEELQSGLAAQKKELEGEYQTQVDEMYFVGYRCCMKKNDITHDIPSFLSDDEDDATDGSS
;
A
#
# COMPACT_ATOMS: atom_id res chain seq x y z
N MET A 1 32.82 -26.84 -9.17
CA MET A 1 33.74 -27.31 -10.23
C MET A 1 33.19 -26.79 -11.55
N LEU A 2 33.76 -25.71 -12.07
CA LEU A 2 33.41 -25.16 -13.38
C LEU A 2 34.70 -25.14 -14.20
N ASP A 3 34.71 -25.88 -15.29
CA ASP A 3 35.85 -26.03 -16.19
C ASP A 3 36.25 -24.67 -16.77
N ARG A 4 37.53 -24.36 -16.62
CA ARG A 4 38.16 -23.18 -17.20
C ARG A 4 38.69 -23.59 -18.57
N THR A 5 37.92 -23.33 -19.63
CA THR A 5 38.39 -23.47 -21.01
C THR A 5 39.52 -22.47 -21.26
N PRO A 6 40.73 -22.91 -21.67
CA PRO A 6 41.78 -22.00 -22.08
C PRO A 6 41.54 -21.59 -23.53
N CYS A 7 41.09 -20.35 -23.75
CA CYS A 7 40.97 -19.77 -25.08
C CYS A 7 42.16 -18.82 -25.33
N PHE A 8 42.71 -18.94 -26.54
CA PHE A 8 43.77 -18.14 -27.18
C PHE A 8 45.21 -18.52 -26.86
N THR A 9 45.69 -19.52 -27.60
CA THR A 9 47.07 -19.59 -28.06
C THR A 9 47.24 -18.54 -29.17
N ASP A 10 48.12 -17.56 -28.99
CA ASP A 10 48.48 -16.62 -30.05
C ASP A 10 49.18 -17.39 -31.18
N PRO A 11 48.74 -17.25 -32.46
CA PRO A 11 49.49 -17.80 -33.57
C PRO A 11 50.81 -17.01 -33.70
N GLU A 12 51.92 -17.71 -33.50
CA GLU A 12 53.26 -17.21 -33.76
C GLU A 12 53.31 -16.65 -35.19
N PRO A 13 53.65 -15.37 -35.39
CA PRO A 13 53.65 -14.78 -36.71
C PRO A 13 54.75 -15.46 -37.55
N PRO A 14 54.48 -15.84 -38.81
CA PRO A 14 55.53 -16.35 -39.67
C PRO A 14 56.54 -15.23 -39.86
N LEU A 15 57.71 -15.40 -39.27
CA LEU A 15 58.88 -14.55 -39.42
C LEU A 15 59.48 -14.79 -40.81
N THR A 16 58.71 -14.42 -41.84
CA THR A 16 59.17 -14.39 -43.22
C THR A 16 60.11 -13.20 -43.34
N LYS A 17 61.41 -13.46 -43.19
CA LYS A 17 62.47 -12.48 -43.43
C LYS A 17 62.27 -11.89 -44.83
N MET A 18 61.90 -10.61 -44.90
CA MET A 18 61.73 -9.81 -46.12
C MET A 18 63.04 -9.60 -46.92
N SER A 19 64.14 -10.27 -46.57
CA SER A 19 65.46 -10.07 -47.18
C SER A 19 65.75 -10.95 -48.41
N ASN A 20 64.84 -11.83 -48.82
CA ASN A 20 65.16 -12.89 -49.80
C ASN A 20 64.64 -12.64 -51.23
N PHE A 21 64.25 -11.41 -51.58
CA PHE A 21 63.68 -11.08 -52.90
C PHE A 21 64.44 -9.99 -53.68
N CYS A 22 65.75 -9.82 -53.47
CA CYS A 22 66.58 -8.98 -54.33
C CYS A 22 67.72 -9.79 -54.98
N PRO A 23 67.78 -9.88 -56.33
CA PRO A 23 68.99 -10.36 -57.01
C PRO A 23 70.15 -9.36 -56.81
N PRO A 24 71.40 -9.83 -56.73
CA PRO A 24 72.54 -8.99 -56.39
C PRO A 24 73.16 -8.40 -57.66
N THR A 25 72.57 -7.33 -58.17
CA THR A 25 73.29 -6.41 -59.05
C THR A 25 72.63 -5.04 -58.98
N VAL A 26 73.44 -4.03 -58.66
CA VAL A 26 73.09 -2.61 -58.42
C VAL A 26 72.61 -2.29 -56.98
N PRO A 27 73.33 -1.44 -56.23
CA PRO A 27 72.92 -1.04 -54.88
C PRO A 27 71.79 -0.01 -54.98
N PHE A 28 70.54 -0.46 -54.78
CA PHE A 28 69.37 0.43 -54.74
C PHE A 28 68.68 0.38 -53.37
N TRP A 29 68.36 1.56 -52.84
CA TRP A 29 68.23 1.89 -51.43
C TRP A 29 66.93 1.44 -50.76
N ALA A 30 67.01 1.18 -49.45
CA ALA A 30 65.88 1.24 -48.53
C ALA A 30 66.19 2.24 -47.39
N ASN A 31 65.80 3.50 -47.58
CA ASN A 31 65.60 4.44 -46.46
C ASN A 31 64.14 4.93 -46.50
N MET A 32 63.27 4.27 -45.73
CA MET A 32 61.86 4.63 -45.55
C MET A 32 61.71 5.71 -44.46
N ARG A 33 62.56 6.74 -44.49
CA ARG A 33 62.54 7.82 -43.50
C ARG A 33 63.05 9.12 -44.10
N GLY A 34 62.31 9.66 -45.07
CA GLY A 34 62.26 11.09 -45.38
C GLY A 34 63.54 11.82 -45.81
N ASP A 35 64.71 11.21 -45.79
CA ASP A 35 65.94 11.88 -46.19
C ASP A 35 66.03 11.90 -47.72
N LEU A 36 66.08 13.10 -48.29
CA LEU A 36 66.46 13.29 -49.68
C LEU A 36 67.86 12.70 -49.87
N LEU A 37 67.91 11.51 -50.47
CA LEU A 37 69.15 10.91 -50.90
C LEU A 37 69.66 11.72 -52.09
N VAL A 38 70.50 12.71 -51.78
CA VAL A 38 71.29 13.42 -52.77
C VAL A 38 72.35 12.44 -53.26
N PHE A 39 72.03 11.68 -54.31
CA PHE A 39 73.06 10.96 -55.06
C PHE A 39 73.99 12.02 -55.69
N PRO A 40 75.33 11.84 -55.62
CA PRO A 40 76.24 12.71 -56.35
C PRO A 40 75.98 12.50 -57.85
N LEU A 41 75.36 13.49 -58.46
CA LEU A 41 74.87 13.53 -59.84
C LEU A 41 76.01 13.70 -60.85
N GLN A 42 77.17 13.08 -60.59
CA GLN A 42 78.41 13.51 -61.23
C GLN A 42 78.70 12.78 -62.56
N GLU A 43 77.97 11.71 -62.94
CA GLU A 43 78.18 10.97 -64.19
C GLU A 43 76.90 10.31 -64.78
N CYS A 44 75.71 10.89 -64.60
CA CYS A 44 74.46 10.31 -65.15
C CYS A 44 74.00 11.07 -66.40
N THR A 45 73.54 10.35 -67.42
CA THR A 45 72.90 10.97 -68.59
C THR A 45 71.50 11.48 -68.21
N PRO A 46 71.00 12.57 -68.85
CA PRO A 46 69.66 13.10 -68.58
C PRO A 46 68.53 12.06 -68.67
N ARG A 47 68.72 11.03 -69.50
CA ARG A 47 67.78 9.94 -69.70
C ARG A 47 67.64 9.04 -68.46
N GLU A 48 68.75 8.67 -67.83
CA GLU A 48 68.75 7.80 -66.65
C GLU A 48 68.11 8.49 -65.45
N ILE A 49 68.34 9.80 -65.30
CA ILE A 49 67.67 10.63 -64.28
C ILE A 49 66.16 10.62 -64.49
N ALA A 50 65.71 10.77 -65.74
CA ALA A 50 64.28 10.74 -66.08
C ALA A 50 63.64 9.38 -65.75
N GLU A 51 64.31 8.26 -66.07
CA GLU A 51 63.81 6.91 -65.77
C GLU A 51 63.68 6.65 -64.25
N VAL A 52 64.66 7.11 -63.45
CA VAL A 52 64.59 7.01 -61.97
C VAL A 52 63.44 7.85 -61.41
N VAL A 53 63.24 9.07 -61.93
CA VAL A 53 62.13 9.93 -61.52
C VAL A 53 60.79 9.28 -61.86
N VAL A 54 60.64 8.74 -63.09
CA VAL A 54 59.41 8.06 -63.52
C VAL A 54 59.14 6.83 -62.65
N ALA A 55 60.13 5.97 -62.42
CA ALA A 55 59.97 4.79 -61.57
C ALA A 55 59.54 5.15 -60.14
N ARG A 56 60.11 6.22 -59.57
CA ARG A 56 59.74 6.73 -58.25
C ARG A 56 58.31 7.25 -58.21
N VAL A 57 57.90 8.03 -59.22
CA VAL A 57 56.52 8.54 -59.34
C VAL A 57 55.53 7.38 -59.45
N CYS A 58 55.81 6.39 -60.32
CA CYS A 58 54.96 5.21 -60.47
C CYS A 58 54.85 4.41 -59.15
N SER A 59 55.94 4.26 -58.39
CA SER A 59 55.92 3.62 -57.08
C SER A 59 55.07 4.38 -56.06
N LEU A 60 55.18 5.71 -56.01
CA LEU A 60 54.37 6.55 -55.13
C LEU A 60 52.88 6.50 -55.49
N MET A 61 52.54 6.51 -56.78
CA MET A 61 51.16 6.34 -57.25
C MET A 61 50.59 4.99 -56.82
N HIS A 62 51.35 3.91 -57.02
CA HIS A 62 50.93 2.58 -56.58
C HIS A 62 50.72 2.49 -55.06
N GLN A 63 51.58 3.13 -54.27
CA GLN A 63 51.41 3.23 -52.82
C GLN A 63 50.16 4.03 -52.43
N GLN A 64 49.87 5.12 -53.13
CA GLN A 64 48.67 5.93 -52.91
C GLN A 64 47.40 5.11 -53.14
N ASP A 65 47.34 4.29 -54.20
CA ASP A 65 46.20 3.42 -54.47
C ASP A 65 45.98 2.41 -53.34
N ILE A 66 47.05 1.76 -52.86
CA ILE A 66 46.97 0.83 -51.72
C ILE A 66 46.47 1.55 -50.45
N LEU A 67 46.93 2.78 -50.19
CA LEU A 67 46.48 3.56 -49.04
C LEU A 67 45.01 3.98 -49.15
N LEU A 68 44.53 4.32 -50.34
CA LEU A 68 43.12 4.64 -50.59
C LEU A 68 42.22 3.41 -50.35
N GLU A 69 42.62 2.23 -50.81
CA GLU A 69 41.87 1.00 -50.54
C GLU A 69 41.85 0.65 -49.05
N ARG A 70 42.98 0.81 -48.34
CA ARG A 70 43.02 0.64 -46.88
C ARG A 70 42.14 1.64 -46.14
N LEU A 71 42.10 2.89 -46.61
CA LEU A 71 41.23 3.92 -46.05
C LEU A 71 39.77 3.50 -46.20
N LYS A 72 39.33 3.11 -47.40
CA LYS A 72 37.95 2.63 -47.62
C LYS A 72 37.54 1.50 -46.67
N VAL A 73 38.41 0.51 -46.45
CA VAL A 73 38.15 -0.59 -45.50
C VAL A 73 38.03 -0.04 -44.07
N ALA A 74 38.92 0.86 -43.65
CA ALA A 74 38.87 1.47 -42.32
C ALA A 74 37.60 2.31 -42.11
N GLU A 75 37.14 3.03 -43.13
CA GLU A 75 35.88 3.78 -43.08
C GLU A 75 34.66 2.86 -42.98
N GLY A 76 34.66 1.75 -43.72
CA GLY A 76 33.63 0.72 -43.63
C GLY A 76 33.57 0.09 -42.24
N MET A 77 34.74 -0.26 -41.66
CA MET A 77 34.82 -0.78 -40.29
C MET A 77 34.31 0.25 -39.28
N ARG A 78 34.67 1.53 -39.44
CA ARG A 78 34.16 2.61 -38.58
C ARG A 78 32.64 2.71 -38.64
N ALA A 79 32.06 2.75 -39.85
CA ALA A 79 30.61 2.82 -40.02
C ALA A 79 29.89 1.60 -39.42
N PHE A 80 30.45 0.40 -39.63
CA PHE A 80 29.94 -0.84 -39.05
C PHE A 80 29.95 -0.80 -37.51
N ILE A 81 31.06 -0.39 -36.90
CA ILE A 81 31.18 -0.26 -35.44
C ILE A 81 30.16 0.76 -34.93
N SER A 82 30.06 1.93 -35.56
CA SER A 82 29.09 2.96 -35.18
C SER A 82 27.64 2.45 -35.22
N HIS A 83 27.25 1.75 -36.30
CA HIS A 83 25.91 1.17 -36.42
C HIS A 83 25.63 0.11 -35.34
N ARG A 84 26.63 -0.72 -35.01
CA ARG A 84 26.50 -1.72 -33.94
C ARG A 84 26.36 -1.09 -32.57
N MET A 85 27.09 -0.01 -32.32
CA MET A 85 27.02 0.75 -31.07
C MET A 85 25.68 1.46 -30.89
N SER A 86 25.13 2.08 -31.94
CA SER A 86 23.82 2.73 -31.87
C SER A 86 22.70 1.73 -31.56
N GLY A 87 22.69 0.56 -32.22
CA GLY A 87 21.73 -0.49 -31.90
C GLY A 87 21.89 -1.04 -30.48
N ALA A 88 23.12 -1.08 -29.93
CA ALA A 88 23.34 -1.48 -28.54
C ALA A 88 22.81 -0.45 -27.53
N GLU A 89 22.85 0.85 -27.86
CA GLU A 89 22.23 1.91 -27.05
C GLU A 89 20.70 1.80 -27.04
N GLU A 90 20.09 1.55 -28.20
CA GLU A 90 18.65 1.30 -28.29
C GLU A 90 18.23 0.08 -27.44
N LEU A 91 18.97 -1.03 -27.52
CA LEU A 91 18.70 -2.22 -26.71
C LEU A 91 18.87 -1.96 -25.20
N ARG A 92 19.82 -1.11 -24.80
CA ARG A 92 19.93 -0.70 -23.39
C ARG A 92 18.72 0.14 -22.95
N ALA A 93 18.31 1.11 -23.77
CA ALA A 93 17.14 1.93 -23.47
C ALA A 93 15.85 1.09 -23.39
N THR A 94 15.69 0.07 -24.24
CA THR A 94 14.54 -0.85 -24.14
C THR A 94 14.64 -1.74 -22.90
N ALA A 95 15.82 -2.24 -22.56
CA ALA A 95 16.03 -3.01 -21.32
C ALA A 95 15.69 -2.19 -20.06
N GLU A 96 16.15 -0.93 -19.97
CA GLU A 96 15.82 -0.02 -18.87
C GLU A 96 14.30 0.21 -18.76
N ARG A 97 13.62 0.42 -19.88
CA ARG A 97 12.15 0.55 -19.91
C ARG A 97 11.46 -0.72 -19.41
N VAL A 98 11.93 -1.90 -19.83
CA VAL A 98 11.38 -3.20 -19.38
C VAL A 98 11.62 -3.39 -17.87
N GLU A 99 12.77 -2.97 -17.34
CA GLU A 99 13.02 -3.03 -15.90
C GLU A 99 12.08 -2.13 -15.09
N VAL A 100 11.80 -0.92 -15.58
CA VAL A 100 10.80 -0.03 -14.96
C VAL A 100 9.41 -0.68 -14.99
N LEU A 101 8.99 -1.21 -16.15
CA LEU A 101 7.71 -1.91 -16.26
C LEU A 101 7.62 -3.13 -15.34
N ARG A 102 8.71 -3.90 -15.19
CA ARG A 102 8.77 -5.03 -14.24
C ARG A 102 8.54 -4.57 -12.81
N LYS A 103 9.23 -3.50 -12.38
CA LYS A 103 9.03 -2.93 -11.02
C LYS A 103 7.59 -2.45 -10.81
N MET A 104 7.02 -1.78 -11.81
CA MET A 104 5.61 -1.35 -11.76
C MET A 104 4.63 -2.53 -11.67
N GLU A 105 4.90 -3.64 -12.36
CA GLU A 105 4.05 -4.84 -12.27
C GLU A 105 4.17 -5.52 -10.90
N GLU A 106 5.36 -5.53 -10.30
CA GLU A 106 5.56 -6.03 -8.93
C GLU A 106 4.79 -5.18 -7.90
N GLU A 107 4.86 -3.85 -8.02
CA GLU A 107 4.08 -2.95 -7.17
C GLU A 107 2.57 -3.13 -7.38
N LYS A 108 2.12 -3.29 -8.61
CA LYS A 108 0.72 -3.56 -8.95
C LYS A 108 0.22 -4.88 -8.36
N GLU A 109 1.03 -5.93 -8.38
CA GLU A 109 0.67 -7.21 -7.75
C GLU A 109 0.63 -7.09 -6.21
N ALA A 110 1.57 -6.38 -5.61
CA ALA A 110 1.53 -6.07 -4.19
C ALA A 110 0.26 -5.29 -3.81
N LEU A 111 -0.13 -4.28 -4.61
CA LEU A 111 -1.38 -3.54 -4.42
C LEU A 111 -2.62 -4.42 -4.59
N ARG A 112 -2.62 -5.38 -5.53
CA ARG A 112 -3.73 -6.33 -5.70
C ARG A 112 -3.96 -7.18 -4.46
N ILE A 113 -2.89 -7.71 -3.86
CA ILE A 113 -2.96 -8.49 -2.62
C ILE A 113 -3.54 -7.64 -1.49
N GLU A 114 -3.11 -6.39 -1.38
CA GLU A 114 -3.57 -5.46 -0.34
C GLU A 114 -5.04 -5.08 -0.50
N VAL A 115 -5.50 -4.84 -1.74
CA VAL A 115 -6.91 -4.58 -2.03
C VAL A 115 -7.79 -5.76 -1.64
N GLU A 116 -7.37 -7.00 -1.92
CA GLU A 116 -8.11 -8.20 -1.49
C GLU A 116 -8.15 -8.36 0.03
N ARG A 117 -7.07 -7.99 0.73
CA ARG A 117 -7.04 -7.97 2.21
C ARG A 117 -8.05 -6.97 2.76
N LEU A 118 -8.04 -5.73 2.27
CA LEU A 118 -8.97 -4.68 2.66
C LEU A 118 -10.42 -5.04 2.35
N ARG A 119 -10.68 -5.69 1.21
CA ARG A 119 -12.01 -6.19 0.87
C ARG A 119 -12.54 -7.18 1.93
N LYS A 120 -11.72 -8.15 2.34
CA LYS A 120 -12.09 -9.13 3.38
C LYS A 120 -12.33 -8.46 4.73
N GLU A 121 -11.57 -7.41 5.06
CA GLU A 121 -11.80 -6.63 6.28
C GLU A 121 -13.09 -5.82 6.22
N SER A 122 -13.40 -5.21 5.08
CA SER A 122 -14.67 -4.52 4.84
C SER A 122 -15.86 -5.47 4.99
N GLU A 123 -15.79 -6.68 4.41
CA GLU A 123 -16.85 -7.69 4.53
C GLU A 123 -17.01 -8.17 5.99
N LYS A 124 -15.91 -8.25 6.77
CA LYS A 124 -15.99 -8.54 8.22
C LYS A 124 -16.65 -7.40 8.98
N ALA A 125 -16.29 -6.16 8.69
CA ALA A 125 -16.87 -4.98 9.33
C ALA A 125 -18.37 -4.87 9.05
N GLU A 126 -18.82 -5.17 7.83
CA GLU A 126 -20.25 -5.19 7.49
C GLU A 126 -21.00 -6.29 8.26
N ARG A 127 -20.42 -7.49 8.42
CA ARG A 127 -21.02 -8.55 9.24
C ARG A 127 -21.17 -8.13 10.70
N LEU A 128 -20.12 -7.55 11.29
CA LEU A 128 -20.16 -7.05 12.67
C LEU A 128 -21.20 -5.93 12.84
N ARG A 129 -21.36 -5.07 11.83
CA ARG A 129 -22.40 -4.04 11.86
C ARG A 129 -23.81 -4.65 11.91
N LYS A 130 -24.10 -5.66 11.10
CA LYS A 130 -25.40 -6.36 11.11
C LYS A 130 -25.66 -7.09 12.43
N GLU A 131 -24.63 -7.71 12.99
CA GLU A 131 -24.72 -8.35 14.30
C GLU A 131 -25.02 -7.33 15.40
N LYS A 132 -24.33 -6.17 15.38
CA LYS A 132 -24.60 -5.07 16.29
C LYS A 132 -26.04 -4.58 16.19
N GLU A 133 -26.53 -4.31 14.97
CA GLU A 133 -27.91 -3.85 14.74
C GLU A 133 -28.95 -4.86 15.25
N SER A 134 -28.68 -6.17 15.09
CA SER A 134 -29.53 -7.25 15.63
C SER A 134 -29.52 -7.31 17.16
N VAL A 135 -28.35 -7.14 17.78
CA VAL A 135 -28.21 -7.13 19.25
C VAL A 135 -28.85 -5.87 19.84
N GLU A 136 -28.69 -4.72 19.20
CA GLU A 136 -29.29 -3.44 19.61
C GLU A 136 -30.81 -3.53 19.58
N GLY A 137 -31.41 -4.10 18.53
CA GLY A 137 -32.86 -4.33 18.49
C GLY A 137 -33.37 -5.25 19.61
N LYS A 138 -32.63 -6.32 19.94
CA LYS A 138 -32.99 -7.20 21.06
C LYS A 138 -32.84 -6.53 22.43
N LEU A 139 -31.87 -5.62 22.56
CA LEU A 139 -31.67 -4.85 23.77
C LEU A 139 -32.84 -3.90 24.00
N GLU A 140 -33.27 -3.18 22.96
CA GLU A 140 -34.44 -2.30 23.03
C GLU A 140 -35.72 -3.06 23.40
N GLU A 141 -35.95 -4.25 22.81
CA GLU A 141 -37.09 -5.11 23.17
C GLU A 141 -37.05 -5.51 24.64
N SER A 142 -35.88 -5.95 25.14
CA SER A 142 -35.70 -6.33 26.54
C SER A 142 -35.84 -5.14 27.50
N GLU A 143 -35.40 -3.94 27.10
CA GLU A 143 -35.58 -2.71 27.88
C GLU A 143 -37.06 -2.33 28.00
N GLN A 144 -37.84 -2.49 26.92
CA GLN A 144 -39.29 -2.27 26.93
C GLN A 144 -40.02 -3.27 27.83
N GLU A 145 -39.69 -4.56 27.74
CA GLU A 145 -40.25 -5.59 28.60
C GLU A 145 -39.93 -5.32 30.08
N ASN A 146 -38.68 -4.95 30.39
CA ASN A 146 -38.30 -4.56 31.74
C ASN A 146 -39.06 -3.34 32.25
N ALA A 147 -39.26 -2.31 31.42
CA ALA A 147 -40.04 -1.14 31.79
C ALA A 147 -41.51 -1.49 32.07
N TYR A 148 -42.09 -2.37 31.26
CA TYR A 148 -43.44 -2.89 31.46
C TYR A 148 -43.55 -3.67 32.78
N LEU A 149 -42.65 -4.64 33.02
CA LEU A 149 -42.64 -5.45 34.24
C LEU A 149 -42.43 -4.58 35.49
N LYS A 150 -41.58 -3.55 35.40
CA LYS A 150 -41.37 -2.62 36.51
C LYS A 150 -42.66 -1.88 36.89
N LYS A 151 -43.44 -1.43 35.90
CA LYS A 151 -44.73 -0.80 36.13
C LYS A 151 -45.74 -1.76 36.76
N GLU A 152 -45.81 -2.99 36.27
CA GLU A 152 -46.69 -4.03 36.84
C GLU A 152 -46.33 -4.35 38.29
N ILE A 153 -45.04 -4.41 38.62
CA ILE A 153 -44.55 -4.59 40.00
C ILE A 153 -44.98 -3.40 40.88
N GLU A 154 -44.83 -2.16 40.41
CA GLU A 154 -45.25 -0.96 41.16
C GLU A 154 -46.76 -0.94 41.42
N GLU A 155 -47.57 -1.30 40.42
CA GLU A 155 -49.03 -1.43 40.56
C GLU A 155 -49.40 -2.50 41.59
N LEU A 156 -48.82 -3.71 41.50
CA LEU A 156 -49.06 -4.80 42.45
C LEU A 156 -48.63 -4.42 43.89
N GLN A 157 -47.49 -3.76 44.05
CA GLN A 157 -47.01 -3.28 45.35
C GLN A 157 -47.97 -2.25 45.95
N SER A 158 -48.49 -1.32 45.15
CA SER A 158 -49.46 -0.34 45.60
C SER A 158 -50.79 -0.98 46.01
N GLY A 159 -51.28 -1.96 45.25
CA GLY A 159 -52.49 -2.73 45.57
C GLY A 159 -52.34 -3.54 46.87
N LEU A 160 -51.18 -4.19 47.06
CA LEU A 160 -50.90 -4.93 48.28
C LEU A 160 -50.81 -4.01 49.50
N ALA A 161 -50.22 -2.82 49.36
CA ALA A 161 -50.17 -1.82 50.43
C ALA A 161 -51.58 -1.32 50.82
N ALA A 162 -52.46 -1.11 49.84
CA ALA A 162 -53.85 -0.72 50.08
C ALA A 162 -54.64 -1.81 50.80
N GLN A 163 -54.58 -3.07 50.34
CA GLN A 163 -55.24 -4.21 50.99
C GLN A 163 -54.75 -4.41 52.43
N LYS A 164 -53.44 -4.28 52.66
CA LYS A 164 -52.88 -4.36 54.03
C LYS A 164 -53.50 -3.31 54.94
N LYS A 165 -53.63 -2.06 54.46
CA LYS A 165 -54.18 -0.94 55.25
C LYS A 165 -55.68 -1.11 55.51
N GLU A 166 -56.43 -1.61 54.52
CA GLU A 166 -57.85 -1.94 54.67
C GLU A 166 -58.04 -3.02 55.75
N LEU A 167 -57.30 -4.12 55.65
CA LEU A 167 -57.35 -5.22 56.62
C LEU A 167 -56.95 -4.78 58.04
N GLU A 168 -55.92 -3.93 58.16
CA GLU A 168 -55.50 -3.35 59.44
C GLU A 168 -56.58 -2.45 60.05
N GLY A 169 -57.30 -1.69 59.21
CA GLY A 169 -58.44 -0.87 59.64
C GLY A 169 -59.65 -1.69 60.09
N GLU A 170 -59.99 -2.76 59.36
CA GLU A 170 -61.04 -3.71 59.76
C GLU A 170 -60.71 -4.40 61.08
N TYR A 171 -59.46 -4.85 61.24
CA TYR A 171 -58.99 -5.46 62.48
C TYR A 171 -59.08 -4.48 63.66
N GLN A 172 -58.63 -3.24 63.48
CA GLN A 172 -58.71 -2.23 64.54
C GLN A 172 -60.17 -1.95 64.93
N THR A 173 -61.08 -1.84 63.95
CA THR A 173 -62.51 -1.66 64.19
C THR A 173 -63.07 -2.81 65.02
N GLN A 174 -62.73 -4.06 64.67
CA GLN A 174 -63.16 -5.25 65.42
C GLN A 174 -62.63 -5.22 66.88
N VAL A 175 -61.38 -4.84 67.08
CA VAL A 175 -60.78 -4.71 68.43
C VAL A 175 -61.50 -3.64 69.24
N ASP A 176 -61.80 -2.49 68.63
CA ASP A 176 -62.48 -1.38 69.27
C ASP A 176 -63.92 -1.76 69.66
N GLU A 177 -64.67 -2.40 68.76
CA GLU A 177 -66.02 -2.91 69.03
C GLU A 177 -66.03 -3.88 70.21
N MET A 178 -65.09 -4.84 70.24
CA MET A 178 -64.94 -5.78 71.35
C MET A 178 -64.66 -5.04 72.68
N TYR A 179 -63.79 -4.02 72.66
CA TYR A 179 -63.49 -3.23 73.85
C TYR A 179 -64.71 -2.44 74.35
N PHE A 180 -65.46 -1.79 73.45
CA PHE A 180 -66.70 -1.07 73.79
C PHE A 180 -67.75 -1.99 74.43
N VAL A 181 -67.91 -3.21 73.90
CA VAL A 181 -68.82 -4.21 74.48
C VAL A 181 -68.36 -4.60 75.89
N GLY A 182 -67.06 -4.86 76.08
CA GLY A 182 -66.47 -5.16 77.38
C GLY A 182 -66.65 -4.04 78.41
N TYR A 183 -66.39 -2.80 78.01
CA TYR A 183 -66.59 -1.61 78.85
C TYR A 183 -68.05 -1.45 79.27
N ARG A 184 -68.99 -1.60 78.33
CA ARG A 184 -70.43 -1.54 78.61
C ARG A 184 -70.87 -2.62 79.61
N CYS A 185 -70.32 -3.83 79.49
CA CYS A 185 -70.53 -4.91 80.45
C CYS A 185 -70.01 -4.55 81.85
N CYS A 186 -68.81 -3.96 81.93
CA CYS A 186 -68.25 -3.47 83.19
C CYS A 186 -69.10 -2.36 83.84
N MET A 187 -69.50 -1.34 83.08
CA MET A 187 -70.33 -0.24 83.61
C MET A 187 -71.66 -0.75 84.16
N LYS A 188 -72.31 -1.68 83.45
CA LYS A 188 -73.57 -2.30 83.88
C LYS A 188 -73.43 -3.14 85.15
N LYS A 189 -72.29 -3.80 85.37
CA LYS A 189 -72.05 -4.60 86.60
C LYS A 189 -71.86 -3.75 87.86
N ASN A 190 -71.50 -2.48 87.71
CA ASN A 190 -71.20 -1.58 88.83
C ASN A 190 -72.30 -0.51 89.05
N ASP A 191 -73.48 -0.66 88.43
CA ASP A 191 -74.64 0.25 88.54
C ASP A 191 -74.32 1.74 88.25
N ILE A 192 -73.36 2.00 87.36
CA ILE A 192 -72.99 3.36 86.93
C ILE A 192 -73.93 3.77 85.77
N THR A 193 -75.17 4.14 86.08
CA THR A 193 -76.14 4.62 85.09
C THR A 193 -76.09 6.15 84.94
N HIS A 194 -75.60 6.59 83.79
CA HIS A 194 -75.79 7.91 83.16
C HIS A 194 -75.29 9.16 83.91
N ASP A 195 -73.97 9.36 83.91
CA ASP A 195 -73.38 10.70 83.79
C ASP A 195 -72.56 10.73 82.49
N ILE A 196 -73.21 11.00 81.35
CA ILE A 196 -72.50 11.32 80.11
C ILE A 196 -72.73 12.82 79.86
N PRO A 197 -71.67 13.67 79.85
CA PRO A 197 -71.77 15.05 79.42
C PRO A 197 -72.08 15.09 77.92
N SER A 198 -73.27 15.56 77.55
CA SER A 198 -73.65 15.84 76.17
C SER A 198 -72.76 16.96 75.62
N PHE A 199 -71.90 16.68 74.65
CA PHE A 199 -71.21 17.72 73.90
C PHE A 199 -72.17 18.35 72.88
N LEU A 200 -72.22 19.68 72.90
CA LEU A 200 -73.07 20.54 72.10
C LEU A 200 -72.80 20.35 70.60
N SER A 201 -73.86 20.00 69.86
CA SER A 201 -73.99 20.33 68.43
C SER A 201 -74.57 21.74 68.39
N ASP A 202 -73.70 22.74 68.26
CA ASP A 202 -74.10 24.13 68.04
C ASP A 202 -74.16 24.34 66.52
N ASP A 203 -75.38 24.23 65.99
CA ASP A 203 -75.73 24.61 64.63
C ASP A 203 -75.87 26.15 64.60
N GLU A 204 -74.96 26.83 63.88
CA GLU A 204 -75.15 28.21 63.43
C GLU A 204 -75.20 28.19 61.89
N ASP A 205 -76.41 28.38 61.37
CA ASP A 205 -76.70 28.73 59.98
C ASP A 205 -76.25 30.17 59.69
N ASP A 206 -75.55 30.44 58.57
CA ASP A 206 -75.93 31.58 57.73
C ASP A 206 -75.55 31.44 56.24
N ALA A 207 -76.63 31.35 55.47
CA ALA A 207 -76.96 31.71 54.09
C ALA A 207 -75.95 32.44 53.15
N THR A 208 -76.16 32.14 51.85
CA THR A 208 -76.07 33.03 50.65
C THR A 208 -74.66 33.44 50.17
N ASP A 209 -74.30 33.65 48.90
CA ASP A 209 -74.93 33.85 47.58
C ASP A 209 -73.77 33.59 46.56
N GLY A 210 -73.93 32.97 45.40
CA GLY A 210 -74.20 33.73 44.17
C GLY A 210 -73.02 33.71 43.17
N SER A 211 -73.28 33.10 42.00
CA SER A 211 -72.80 33.41 40.63
C SER A 211 -71.38 33.98 40.38
N SER A 212 -70.55 33.21 39.67
CA SER A 212 -70.13 33.41 38.25
C SER A 212 -68.88 32.60 37.89
#